data_AF-A0ABD1SBC8-F1
#
_entry.id   AF-A0ABD1SBC8-F1
#
_cell.length_a   1.000
_cell.length_b   1.000
_cell.length_c   1.000
_cell.angle_alpha   90.00
_cell.angle_beta   90.00
_cell.angle_gamma   90.00
#
_symmetry.space_group_name_H-M   'P 1'
#
loop_
_entity.id
_entity.type
_entity.pdbx_description
1 polymer ?
#
loop_
_entity_poly.entity_id
_entity_poly.type
_entity_poly.pdbx_seq_one_letter_code
_entity_poly.pdbx_strand_id
1 'polypeptide(L)'
;MAPTMQARAIRDLQLAVEEMRRALATQTAHPMPQPPMAPRAPQVLQTHQVPPAHHTVPALPVIEQFCRYTPPTFDGGNDPLAAEEWLRTIEKIFWHINCPKN
;
A
#
# COMPACT_ATOMS: atom_id res chain seq x y z
N MET A 1 32.85 -6.36 -15.13
CA MET A 1 32.04 -6.70 -13.94
C MET A 1 30.73 -7.34 -14.43
N ALA A 2 30.47 -8.60 -14.12
CA ALA A 2 29.25 -9.28 -14.56
C ALA A 2 28.04 -8.81 -13.71
N PRO A 3 26.87 -8.53 -14.29
CA PRO A 3 25.69 -8.15 -13.53
C PRO A 3 25.27 -9.31 -12.62
N THR A 4 24.96 -9.00 -11.36
CA THR A 4 24.49 -9.98 -10.38
C THR A 4 23.21 -10.66 -10.88
N MET A 5 23.00 -11.92 -10.49
CA MET A 5 21.80 -12.69 -10.85
C MET A 5 20.51 -11.91 -10.51
N GLN A 6 20.52 -11.18 -9.40
CA GLN A 6 19.44 -10.30 -8.98
C GLN A 6 19.13 -9.19 -10.00
N ALA A 7 20.15 -8.56 -10.59
CA ALA A 7 19.95 -7.52 -11.61
C ALA A 7 19.35 -8.07 -12.91
N ARG A 8 19.55 -9.35 -13.22
CA ARG A 8 18.91 -10.02 -14.37
C ARG A 8 17.45 -10.32 -14.07
N ALA A 9 17.17 -10.88 -12.89
CA ALA A 9 15.80 -11.17 -12.46
C ALA A 9 14.92 -9.91 -12.39
N ILE A 10 15.45 -8.79 -11.91
CA ILE A 10 14.72 -7.51 -11.87
C ILE A 10 14.35 -7.04 -13.28
N ARG A 11 15.28 -7.11 -14.23
CA ARG A 11 14.99 -6.71 -15.62
C ARG A 11 13.95 -7.59 -16.29
N ASP A 12 14.00 -8.90 -16.04
CA ASP A 12 13.04 -9.86 -16.57
C ASP A 12 11.62 -9.57 -16.07
N LEU A 13 11.48 -9.35 -14.76
CA LEU A 13 10.20 -9.01 -14.15
C LEU A 13 9.66 -7.66 -14.64
N GLN A 14 10.53 -6.65 -14.81
CA GLN A 14 10.13 -5.35 -15.39
C GLN A 14 9.62 -5.48 -16.82
N LEU A 15 10.26 -6.35 -17.63
CA LEU A 15 9.83 -6.60 -19.01
C LEU A 15 8.43 -7.23 -19.05
N ALA A 16 8.20 -8.25 -18.21
CA ALA A 16 6.91 -8.94 -18.13
C ALA A 16 5.77 -8.01 -17.69
N VAL A 17 6.02 -7.09 -16.76
CA VAL A 17 5.03 -6.09 -16.32
C VAL A 17 4.68 -5.10 -17.44
N GLU A 18 5.67 -4.64 -18.20
CA GLU A 18 5.43 -3.73 -19.32
C GLU A 18 4.65 -4.42 -20.45
N GLU A 19 4.94 -5.70 -20.73
CA GLU A 19 4.18 -6.49 -21.71
C GLU A 19 2.71 -6.65 -21.30
N MET A 20 2.45 -6.99 -20.04
CA MET A 20 1.08 -7.09 -19.52
C MET A 20 0.35 -5.75 -19.58
N ARG A 21 1.04 -4.65 -19.29
CA ARG A 21 0.47 -3.30 -19.37
C ARG A 21 0.14 -2.92 -20.82
N ARG A 22 0.98 -3.29 -21.78
CA ARG A 22 0.68 -3.13 -23.22
C ARG A 22 -0.50 -3.99 -23.65
N ALA A 23 -0.58 -5.24 -23.21
CA ALA A 23 -1.70 -6.12 -23.51
C ALA A 23 -3.03 -5.56 -22.96
N LEU A 24 -3.00 -4.94 -21.78
CA LEU A 24 -4.18 -4.28 -21.21
C LEU A 24 -4.58 -3.02 -22.01
N ALA A 25 -3.60 -2.20 -22.42
CA ALA A 25 -3.85 -1.02 -23.24
C ALA A 25 -4.52 -1.38 -24.58
N THR A 26 -4.08 -2.46 -25.23
CA THR A 26 -4.69 -2.98 -26.46
C THR A 26 -6.12 -3.49 -26.24
N GLN A 27 -6.42 -4.10 -25.09
CA GLN A 27 -7.77 -4.56 -24.75
C GLN A 27 -8.75 -3.40 -24.49
N THR A 28 -8.29 -2.32 -23.85
CA THR A 28 -9.09 -1.11 -23.60
C THR A 28 -9.31 -0.24 -24.84
N ALA A 29 -8.57 -0.50 -25.92
CA ALA A 29 -8.69 0.21 -27.19
C ALA A 29 -9.67 -0.47 -28.18
N HIS A 30 -10.74 -1.10 -27.69
CA HIS A 30 -11.88 -1.41 -28.56
C HIS A 30 -12.40 -0.10 -29.18
N PRO A 31 -12.67 -0.04 -30.50
CA PRO A 31 -13.03 1.21 -31.17
C PRO A 31 -14.46 1.60 -30.77
N MET A 32 -14.57 2.40 -29.72
CA MET A 32 -15.77 3.18 -29.45
C MET A 32 -15.78 4.36 -30.46
N PRO A 33 -16.89 4.67 -31.15
CA PRO A 33 -16.92 5.80 -32.07
C PRO A 33 -16.65 7.09 -31.30
N GLN A 34 -15.49 7.70 -31.51
CA GLN A 34 -15.14 8.98 -30.90
C GLN A 34 -15.79 10.13 -31.70
N PRO A 35 -16.56 11.05 -31.08
CA PRO A 35 -16.99 12.28 -31.74
C PRO A 35 -15.76 13.13 -32.13
N PRO A 36 -15.85 13.96 -33.19
CA PRO A 36 -14.69 14.58 -33.81
C PRO A 36 -13.89 15.46 -32.82
N MET A 37 -12.59 15.18 -32.80
CA MET A 37 -11.49 15.83 -32.09
C MET A 37 -11.63 17.35 -31.90
N ALA A 38 -11.55 17.80 -30.64
CA ALA A 38 -11.05 19.13 -30.31
C ALA A 38 -9.55 19.04 -29.99
N PRO A 39 -8.69 19.95 -30.48
CA PRO A 39 -7.25 19.88 -30.26
C PRO A 39 -6.95 20.17 -28.79
N ARG A 40 -6.60 19.15 -28.01
CA ARG A 40 -6.00 19.36 -26.68
C ARG A 40 -4.55 19.77 -26.88
N ALA A 41 -4.29 21.07 -26.69
CA ALA A 41 -2.96 21.65 -26.61
C ALA A 41 -2.12 20.96 -25.51
N PRO A 42 -0.77 20.93 -25.64
CA PRO A 42 0.10 20.29 -24.66
C PRO A 42 0.08 21.08 -23.35
N GLN A 43 -0.59 20.53 -22.34
CA GLN A 43 -0.50 21.01 -20.96
C GLN A 43 0.91 20.70 -20.44
N VAL A 44 1.79 21.68 -20.59
CA VAL A 44 3.03 21.81 -19.83
C VAL A 44 2.67 22.21 -18.40
N LEU A 45 2.43 21.24 -17.52
CA LEU A 45 2.55 21.47 -16.08
C LEU A 45 3.28 20.29 -15.46
N GLN A 46 4.55 20.55 -15.19
CA GLN A 46 5.43 19.69 -14.44
C GLN A 46 4.95 19.67 -12.98
N THR A 47 4.63 18.50 -12.43
CA THR A 47 4.56 18.31 -10.98
C THR A 47 5.17 16.97 -10.62
N HIS A 48 6.40 17.08 -10.10
CA HIS A 48 7.05 16.25 -9.09
C HIS A 48 6.77 14.74 -9.03
N GLN A 49 7.89 14.02 -9.12
CA GLN A 49 8.07 12.60 -8.89
C GLN A 49 7.56 12.13 -7.51
N VAL A 50 7.08 10.89 -7.46
CA VAL A 50 7.29 10.01 -6.30
C VAL A 50 7.41 8.56 -6.82
N PRO A 51 8.45 7.81 -6.41
CA PRO A 51 8.48 6.36 -6.60
C PRO A 51 7.28 5.76 -5.83
N PRO A 52 6.70 4.60 -6.22
CA PRO A 52 5.95 3.80 -5.26
C PRO A 52 6.96 3.21 -4.28
N ALA A 53 7.32 4.08 -3.35
CA ALA A 53 7.93 3.76 -2.11
C ALA A 53 7.01 2.81 -1.33
N HIS A 54 7.51 1.60 -1.11
CA HIS A 54 7.23 0.74 0.03
C HIS A 54 5.89 -0.03 0.04
N HIS A 55 6.03 -1.36 0.10
CA HIS A 55 5.19 -2.32 0.83
C HIS A 55 3.91 -1.74 1.44
N THR A 56 2.83 -1.62 0.66
CA THR A 56 1.51 -1.37 1.24
C THR A 56 0.76 -2.70 1.26
N VAL A 57 1.14 -3.56 2.19
CA VAL A 57 0.15 -4.45 2.81
C VAL A 57 -0.96 -3.52 3.28
N PRO A 58 -2.25 -3.78 3.01
CA PRO A 58 -3.31 -2.96 3.55
C PRO A 58 -3.25 -3.13 5.08
N ALA A 59 -2.53 -2.25 5.75
CA ALA A 59 -2.46 -2.15 7.22
C ALA A 59 -3.69 -1.40 7.77
N LEU A 60 -4.49 -0.81 6.88
CA LEU A 60 -5.72 -0.10 7.20
C LEU A 60 -6.80 -0.94 7.92
N PRO A 61 -7.10 -2.21 7.56
CA PRO A 61 -8.18 -2.96 8.19
C PRO A 61 -7.88 -3.35 9.64
N VAL A 62 -6.62 -3.65 9.98
CA VAL A 62 -6.25 -4.00 11.36
C VAL A 62 -6.31 -2.78 12.27
N ILE A 63 -5.82 -1.63 11.79
CA ILE A 63 -5.84 -0.37 12.55
C ILE A 63 -7.28 0.12 12.74
N GLU A 64 -8.11 0.08 11.69
CA GLU A 64 -9.52 0.46 11.77
C GLU A 64 -10.27 -0.42 12.78
N GLN A 65 -10.01 -1.73 12.75
CA GLN A 65 -10.63 -2.66 13.68
C GLN A 65 -10.15 -2.44 15.12
N PHE A 66 -8.86 -2.13 15.32
CA PHE A 66 -8.32 -1.75 16.63
C PHE A 66 -8.99 -0.47 17.18
N CYS A 67 -9.10 0.58 16.37
CA CYS A 67 -9.78 1.81 16.74
C CYS A 67 -11.26 1.61 17.07
N ARG A 68 -11.94 0.66 16.41
CA ARG A 68 -13.35 0.33 16.69
C ARG A 68 -13.56 -0.23 18.10
N TYR A 69 -12.55 -0.85 18.71
CA TYR A 69 -12.62 -1.31 20.10
C TYR A 69 -12.32 -0.21 21.13
N THR A 70 -12.07 1.03 20.70
CA THR A 70 -11.80 2.18 21.57
C THR A 70 -10.73 1.85 22.64
N PRO A 71 -9.49 1.57 22.21
CA PRO A 71 -8.43 1.15 23.12
C PRO A 71 -8.19 2.21 24.20
N PRO A 72 -7.96 1.80 25.47
CA PRO A 72 -7.68 2.75 26.54
C PRO A 72 -6.34 3.46 26.31
N THR A 73 -6.26 4.71 26.75
CA THR A 73 -5.01 5.47 26.79
C THR A 73 -4.22 5.09 28.04
N PHE A 74 -2.89 5.06 27.92
CA PHE A 74 -2.00 4.96 29.07
C PHE A 74 -1.28 6.29 29.27
N ASP A 75 -1.45 6.90 30.44
CA ASP A 75 -0.89 8.20 30.76
C ASP A 75 0.62 8.17 31.09
N GLY A 76 1.28 7.00 31.01
CA GLY A 76 2.71 6.87 31.25
C GLY A 76 3.13 6.99 32.72
N GLY A 77 2.20 6.73 33.65
CA GLY A 77 2.45 6.78 35.08
C GLY A 77 3.44 5.71 35.58
N ASN A 78 3.91 5.85 36.81
CA ASN A 78 4.88 4.94 37.44
C ASN A 78 4.21 3.80 38.24
N ASP A 79 2.90 3.61 38.09
CA ASP A 79 2.18 2.53 38.75
C ASP A 79 2.27 1.25 37.90
N PRO A 80 2.95 0.20 38.39
CA PRO A 80 3.18 -1.02 37.61
C PRO A 80 1.87 -1.80 37.36
N LEU A 81 0.90 -1.72 38.28
CA LEU A 81 -0.37 -2.42 38.16
C LEU A 81 -1.25 -1.78 37.06
N ALA A 82 -1.34 -0.46 37.04
CA ALA A 82 -2.04 0.28 35.99
C ALA A 82 -1.45 0.02 34.60
N ALA A 83 -0.11 -0.09 34.51
CA ALA A 83 0.56 -0.46 33.27
C ALA A 83 0.22 -1.90 32.83
N GLU A 84 0.18 -2.84 33.77
CA GLU A 84 -0.20 -4.24 33.49
C GLU A 84 -1.66 -4.35 33.03
N GLU A 85 -2.59 -3.71 33.73
CA GLU A 85 -4.01 -3.71 33.37
C GLU A 85 -4.25 -3.08 31.98
N TRP A 86 -3.53 -2.01 31.66
CA TRP A 86 -3.56 -1.42 30.33
C TRP A 86 -3.05 -2.41 29.28
N LEU A 87 -1.88 -3.03 29.49
CA LEU A 87 -1.32 -4.03 28.56
C LEU A 87 -2.28 -5.21 28.35
N ARG A 88 -2.85 -5.77 29.42
CA ARG A 88 -3.84 -6.86 29.33
C ARG A 88 -5.04 -6.48 28.46
N THR A 89 -5.49 -5.23 28.57
CA THR A 89 -6.60 -4.72 27.76
C THR A 89 -6.21 -4.58 26.29
N ILE A 90 -5.03 -4.07 25.99
CA ILE A 90 -4.51 -3.93 24.62
C ILE A 90 -4.29 -5.31 23.97
N GLU A 91 -3.71 -6.26 24.69
CA GLU A 91 -3.51 -7.64 24.22
C GLU A 91 -4.83 -8.35 23.91
N LYS A 92 -5.86 -8.13 24.75
CA LYS A 92 -7.20 -8.65 24.51
C LYS A 92 -7.76 -8.14 23.18
N ILE A 93 -7.57 -6.86 22.86
CA ILE A 93 -8.01 -6.30 21.58
C ILE A 93 -7.24 -6.95 20.43
N PHE A 94 -5.91 -7.09 20.54
CA PHE A 94 -5.12 -7.76 19.51
C PHE A 94 -5.57 -9.21 19.24
N TRP A 95 -5.97 -9.93 20.29
CA TRP A 95 -6.53 -11.27 20.15
C TRP A 95 -7.87 -11.26 19.38
N HIS A 96 -8.75 -10.31 19.68
CA HIS A 96 -10.06 -10.19 19.00
C HIS A 96 -9.94 -9.82 17.52
N ILE A 97 -8.92 -9.05 17.14
CA ILE A 97 -8.70 -8.67 15.74
C ILE A 97 -7.86 -9.69 14.97
N ASN A 98 -7.51 -10.82 15.60
CA ASN A 98 -6.64 -11.88 15.06
C ASN A 98 -5.36 -11.28 14.46
N CYS A 99 -4.74 -10.35 15.20
CA CYS A 99 -3.55 -9.64 14.75
C CYS A 99 -2.43 -10.66 14.53
N PRO A 100 -1.83 -10.74 13.32
CA PRO A 100 -0.76 -11.69 13.05
C PRO A 100 0.44 -11.37 13.95
N LYS A 101 1.02 -12.42 14.55
CA LYS A 101 2.28 -12.31 15.30
C LYS A 101 3.40 -12.11 14.26
N ASN A 102 3.97 -10.90 14.21
CA ASN A 102 5.14 -10.59 13.39
C ASN A 102 6.38 -11.41 13.79
#